data_AF-A0A6I3LIV4-F1
#
_entry.id   AF-A0A6I3LIV4-F1
#
_cell.length_a   1.000
_cell.length_b   1.000
_cell.length_c   1.000
_cell.angle_alpha   90.00
_cell.angle_beta   90.00
_cell.angle_gamma   90.00
#
_symmetry.space_group_name_H-M   'P 1'
#
loop_
_entity.id
_entity.type
_entity.pdbx_description
1 polymer ?
#
loop_
_entity_poly.entity_id
_entity_poly.type
_entity_poly.pdbx_seq_one_letter_code
_entity_poly.pdbx_strand_id
1 'polypeptide(L)' 'MSRVGKKPVEVPAGVTVTIDNSTVTVKGPKGELTRTFNSDIAINVEENVINVTRPSDAKEHRALHGTTRALLA' A
#
# COMPACT_ATOMS: atom_id res chain seq x y z
N MET A 1 -14.88 9.46 -6.77
CA MET A 1 -14.16 9.69 -5.51
C MET A 1 -13.96 8.36 -4.81
N SER A 2 -12.77 7.76 -4.89
CA SER A 2 -12.50 6.51 -4.17
C SER A 2 -12.29 6.83 -2.70
N ARG A 3 -13.33 6.63 -1.87
CA ARG A 3 -13.28 6.78 -0.40
C ARG A 3 -12.42 5.69 0.26
N VAL A 4 -12.16 4.62 -0.47
CA VAL A 4 -11.50 3.40 0.01
C VAL A 4 -9.99 3.61 0.13
N GLY A 5 -9.34 4.27 -0.84
CA GLY A 5 -7.89 4.51 -0.81
C GLY A 5 -7.42 5.51 0.27
N LYS A 6 -8.31 6.35 0.80
CA LYS A 6 -8.00 7.25 1.92
C LYS A 6 -8.03 6.56 3.29
N LYS A 7 -8.54 5.33 3.36
CA LYS A 7 -8.59 4.61 4.63
C LYS A 7 -7.21 4.03 4.92
N PRO A 8 -6.62 4.36 6.07
CA PRO A 8 -5.41 3.70 6.54
C PRO A 8 -5.63 2.17 6.61
N VAL A 9 -4.57 1.41 6.36
CA VAL A 9 -4.55 -0.05 6.55
C VAL A 9 -3.77 -0.33 7.82
N GLU A 10 -4.46 -0.86 8.83
CA GLU A 10 -3.81 -1.28 10.07
C GLU A 10 -3.09 -2.61 9.86
N VAL A 11 -1.80 -2.62 10.17
CA VAL A 11 -0.94 -3.80 10.07
C VAL A 11 -1.00 -4.56 11.39
N PRO A 12 -1.48 -5.81 11.41
CA PRO A 12 -1.54 -6.60 12.63
C PRO A 12 -0.12 -6.90 13.15
N ALA A 13 0.02 -7.00 14.47
CA ALA A 13 1.28 -7.27 15.13
C ALA A 13 1.89 -8.60 14.62
N GLY A 14 3.13 -8.53 14.12
CA GLY A 14 3.84 -9.66 13.52
C GLY A 14 3.92 -9.63 11.99
N VAL A 15 3.40 -8.59 11.34
CA VAL A 15 3.58 -8.33 9.91
C VAL A 15 4.56 -7.17 9.72
N THR A 16 5.64 -7.40 8.97
CA THR A 16 6.65 -6.40 8.60
C THR A 16 6.47 -6.01 7.15
N VAL A 17 6.34 -4.73 6.87
CA VAL A 17 6.24 -4.19 5.51
C VAL A 17 7.54 -3.47 5.17
N THR A 18 8.20 -3.94 4.11
CA THR A 18 9.41 -3.32 3.56
C THR A 18 9.06 -2.71 2.22
N ILE A 19 9.50 -1.47 1.97
CA ILE A 19 9.22 -0.76 0.73
C ILE A 19 10.56 -0.39 0.10
N ASP A 20 10.86 -1.01 -1.06
CA ASP A 20 12.04 -0.76 -1.86
C ASP A 20 11.64 -0.11 -3.18
N ASN A 21 11.70 1.23 -3.22
CA ASN A 21 11.17 2.07 -4.29
C ASN A 21 9.70 1.75 -4.60
N SER A 22 9.45 0.88 -5.57
CA SER A 22 8.13 0.46 -6.04
C SER A 22 7.77 -0.96 -5.60
N THR A 23 8.72 -1.71 -5.03
CA THR A 23 8.49 -3.08 -4.59
C THR A 23 8.17 -3.12 -3.12
N VAL A 24 6.98 -3.60 -2.78
CA VAL A 24 6.54 -3.78 -1.40
C VAL A 24 6.65 -5.27 -1.05
N THR A 25 7.39 -5.55 0.01
CA THR A 25 7.55 -6.88 0.58
C THR A 25 6.83 -6.91 1.92
N VAL A 26 5.81 -7.74 2.03
CA VAL A 26 5.06 -7.96 3.28
C VAL A 26 5.48 -9.30 3.83
N LYS A 27 6.19 -9.32 4.97
CA LYS A 27 6.53 -10.55 5.69
C LYS A 27 5.56 -10.73 6.85
N GLY A 28 4.93 -11.89 6.95
CA GLY A 28 4.04 -12.23 8.05
C GLY A 28 4.26 -13.65 8.56
N PRO A 29 3.50 -14.08 9.58
CA PRO A 29 3.64 -15.41 10.18
C PRO A 29 3.32 -16.56 9.22
N LYS A 30 2.64 -16.27 8.10
CA LYS A 30 2.25 -17.25 7.07
C LYS A 30 3.19 -17.26 5.85
N GLY A 31 4.23 -16.44 5.83
CA GLY A 31 5.17 -16.33 4.70
C GLY A 31 5.48 -14.90 4.31
N GLU A 32 6.23 -14.73 3.22
CA GLU A 32 6.52 -13.43 2.62
C GLU A 32 5.80 -13.26 1.28
N LEU A 33 5.36 -12.03 1.00
CA LEU A 33 4.63 -11.68 -0.20
C LEU A 33 5.25 -10.42 -0.78
N THR A 34 5.86 -10.57 -1.95
CA THR A 34 6.53 -9.47 -2.65
C THR A 34 5.70 -9.06 -3.85
N ARG A 35 5.40 -7.77 -3.95
CA ARG A 35 4.70 -7.20 -5.11
C ARG A 35 5.32 -5.90 -5.55
N THR A 36 5.50 -5.78 -6.85
CA THR A 36 5.89 -4.52 -7.49
C THR A 36 4.62 -3.72 -7.79
N PHE A 37 4.55 -2.53 -7.20
CA PHE A 37 3.55 -1.50 -7.45
C PHE A 37 4.14 -0.41 -8.35
N ASN A 38 3.28 0.48 -8.85
CA ASN A 38 3.76 1.63 -9.62
C ASN A 38 4.50 2.61 -8.70
N SER A 39 5.68 3.05 -9.13
CA SER A 39 6.52 4.05 -8.45
C SER A 39 5.82 5.39 -8.23
N ASP A 40 4.80 5.68 -9.04
CA ASP A 40 4.02 6.91 -8.87
C ASP A 40 3.17 6.89 -7.61
N ILE A 41 2.86 5.73 -7.02
CA ILE A 41 2.07 5.66 -5.78
C ILE A 41 3.02 5.66 -4.60
N ALA A 42 2.91 6.68 -3.75
CA ALA A 42 3.66 6.77 -2.52
C ALA A 42 2.95 5.98 -1.42
N ILE A 43 3.66 4.99 -0.87
CA ILE A 43 3.17 4.13 0.22
C ILE A 43 4.03 4.48 1.45
N ASN A 44 3.40 5.02 2.48
CA ASN A 44 4.05 5.35 3.74
C ASN A 44 3.62 4.33 4.81
N VAL A 45 4.54 3.95 5.68
CA VAL A 45 4.26 3.08 6.83
C VAL A 45 4.60 3.86 8.09
N GLU A 46 3.59 4.19 8.88
CA GLU A 46 3.72 4.91 10.15
C GLU A 46 3.16 4.05 11.27
N GLU A 47 3.98 3.66 12.25
CA GLU A 47 3.53 3.06 13.52
C GLU A 47 2.50 1.90 13.39
N ASN A 48 2.73 0.96 12.45
CA ASN A 48 1.80 -0.13 12.07
C ASN A 48 0.57 0.29 11.25
N VAL A 49 0.61 1.44 10.59
CA VAL A 49 -0.44 1.89 9.68
C VAL A 49 0.18 2.16 8.31
N ILE A 50 -0.30 1.49 7.28
CA ILE A 50 0.06 1.78 5.90
C ILE A 50 -0.88 2.84 5.38
N ASN A 51 -0.31 3.96 4.96
CA ASN A 51 -1.01 5.06 4.33
C ASN A 51 -0.58 5.15 2.87
N VAL A 52 -1.54 5.01 1.96
CA VAL A 52 -1.27 5.10 0.53
C VAL A 52 -1.68 6.48 0.04
N THR A 53 -0.74 7.19 -0.57
CA THR A 53 -0.93 8.53 -1.13
C THR A 53 -0.72 8.50 -2.64
N ARG A 54 -1.43 9.38 -3.35
CA ARG A 54 -1.35 9.50 -4.81
C ARG A 54 -0.84 10.89 -5.18
N PRO A 55 0.01 11.02 -6.22
CA PRO A 55 0.59 12.30 -6.62
C PRO A 55 -0.38 13.13 -7.45
N SER A 56 -1.33 12.49 -8.13
CA SER A 56 -2.25 13.12 -9.06
C SER A 56 -3.66 12.55 -8.94
N ASP A 57 -4.64 13.35 -9.37
CA ASP A 57 -6.06 12.99 -9.39
C ASP A 57 -6.53 12.42 -10.74
N ALA A 58 -5.59 12.08 -11.63
CA ALA A 58 -5.89 11.40 -12.88
C ALA A 58 -6.60 10.06 -12.63
N LYS A 59 -7.38 9.64 -13.62
CA LYS A 59 -8.24 8.45 -13.53
C LYS A 59 -7.43 7.17 -13.26
N GLU A 60 -6.24 7.07 -13.85
CA GLU A 60 -5.31 5.96 -13.66
C GLU A 60 -4.77 5.91 -12.22
N HIS A 61 -4.23 7.02 -11.69
CA HIS A 61 -3.74 7.06 -10.31
C HIS A 61 -4.86 6.79 -9.30
N ARG A 62 -6.10 7.20 -9.57
CA ARG A 62 -7.26 6.87 -8.72
C ARG A 62 -7.60 5.37 -8.74
N ALA A 63 -7.52 4.73 -9.90
CA ALA A 63 -7.75 3.29 -10.03
C ALA A 63 -6.63 2.51 -9.33
N LEU A 64 -5.37 2.84 -9.62
CA LEU A 64 -4.20 2.24 -9.00
C LEU A 64 -4.21 2.43 -7.47
N HIS A 65 -4.58 3.60 -6.96
CA HIS A 65 -4.69 3.87 -5.53
C HIS A 65 -5.67 2.93 -4.83
N GLY A 66 -6.83 2.70 -5.43
CA GLY A 66 -7.82 1.74 -4.93
C GLY A 66 -7.30 0.31 -4.96
N THR A 67 -6.67 -0.09 -6.06
CA THR A 67 -6.13 -1.44 -6.27
C THR A 67 -4.98 -1.73 -5.30
N THR A 68 -4.00 -0.83 -5.15
CA THR A 68 -2.87 -0.98 -4.23
C THR A 68 -3.36 -1.17 -2.80
N ARG A 69 -4.31 -0.35 -2.35
CA ARG A 69 -4.90 -0.49 -1.01
C ARG A 69 -5.73 -1.77 -0.84
N ALA A 70 -6.43 -2.23 -1.88
CA ALA A 70 -7.17 -3.49 -1.82
C ALA A 70 -6.26 -4.73 -1.78
N LEU A 71 -5.08 -4.64 -2.36
CA LEU A 71 -4.08 -5.72 -2.35
C LEU A 71 -3.24 -5.77 -1.08
N LEU A 72 -3.22 -4.67 -0.32
CA LEU A 72 -2.54 -4.57 0.99
C LEU A 72 -3.46 -4.90 2.17
N ALA A 73 -4.79 -4.88 1.97
CA ALA A 73 -5.80 -5.16 3.00
C ALA A 73 -6.03 -6.66 3.21
#